data_AF-A0A7T3R173-F1
#
_entry.id   AF-A0A7T3R173-F1
#
_cell.length_a   1.000
_cell.length_b   1.000
_cell.length_c   1.000
_cell.angle_alpha   90.00
_cell.angle_beta   90.00
_cell.angle_gamma   90.00
#
_symmetry.space_group_name_H-M   'P 1'
#
loop_
_entity.id
_entity.type
_entity.pdbx_description
1 polymer ?
#
loop_
_entity_poly.entity_id
_entity_poly.type
_entity_poly.pdbx_seq_one_letter_code
_entity_poly.pdbx_strand_id
1 'polypeptide(L)'
;IASAKYYYDKKAHPEKQLPMVFWLPFDDTVPPNYYFMAILNIYALVLTSILATGLISNTSAFSIHIRGQYTMLALQLERSTSASHLHDIIQKHQHLLHFRDKLAAVLANTCLLKAFIYNLTMTLSLYQLSSVKTVNQRAFQLIFQYVVILIMFYSFTTSSEVIDEGNDILYGAIRSYKWYSARHFDRRAAKTFQLLTRMCRKPMRLIYYGGTVDICYHSFLAVLKFSFSLFTILKQSIHAK
;
A
#
# COMPACT_ATOMS: atom_id res chain seq x y z
N ILE A 1 2.64 24.62 -15.70
CA ILE A 1 1.55 24.33 -16.66
C ILE A 1 1.41 25.44 -17.71
N ALA A 2 1.40 26.73 -17.35
CA ALA A 2 1.31 27.83 -18.32
C ALA A 2 2.48 27.87 -19.35
N SER A 3 3.72 27.63 -18.92
CA SER A 3 4.87 27.62 -19.85
C SER A 3 4.87 26.43 -20.82
N ALA A 4 4.40 25.26 -20.37
CA ALA A 4 4.32 24.07 -21.21
C ALA A 4 3.23 24.19 -22.29
N LYS A 5 2.10 24.82 -21.94
CA LYS A 5 1.03 25.12 -22.90
C LYS A 5 1.49 26.14 -23.94
N TYR A 6 2.10 27.24 -23.49
CA TYR A 6 2.67 28.27 -24.38
C TYR A 6 3.76 27.71 -25.32
N TYR A 7 4.54 26.73 -24.86
CA TYR A 7 5.54 26.06 -25.68
C TYR A 7 4.91 25.12 -26.73
N TYR A 8 3.84 24.39 -26.37
CA TYR A 8 3.14 23.50 -27.30
C TYR A 8 2.32 24.26 -28.33
N ASP A 9 1.73 25.40 -27.97
CA ASP A 9 0.96 26.26 -28.88
C ASP A 9 1.83 26.84 -30.02
N LYS A 10 3.17 26.76 -29.90
CA LYS A 10 4.14 27.18 -30.93
C LYS A 10 4.61 26.05 -31.85
N LYS A 11 4.20 24.79 -31.62
CA LYS A 11 4.59 23.64 -32.45
C LYS A 11 3.75 23.59 -33.73
N ALA A 12 4.23 22.88 -34.74
CA ALA A 12 3.59 22.82 -36.06
C ALA A 12 2.18 22.20 -36.01
N HIS A 13 1.98 21.16 -35.18
CA HIS A 13 0.69 20.47 -35.02
C HIS A 13 0.30 20.34 -33.54
N PRO A 14 -0.19 21.41 -32.89
CA PRO A 14 -0.51 21.42 -31.47
C PRO A 14 -1.63 20.44 -31.09
N GLU A 15 -2.50 20.06 -32.03
CA GLU A 15 -3.54 19.05 -31.86
C GLU A 15 -3.00 17.64 -31.64
N LYS A 16 -1.75 17.37 -32.03
CA LYS A 16 -1.07 16.06 -31.87
C LYS A 16 -0.29 15.98 -30.55
N GLN A 17 -0.83 16.55 -29.48
CA GLN A 17 -0.17 16.54 -28.18
C GLN A 17 -0.10 15.12 -27.60
N LEU A 18 1.10 14.69 -27.23
CA LEU A 18 1.33 13.39 -26.58
C LEU A 18 0.84 13.40 -25.12
N PRO A 19 0.46 12.24 -24.56
CA PRO A 19 -0.07 12.14 -23.19
C PRO A 19 0.87 12.66 -22.11
N MET A 20 2.18 12.41 -22.23
CA MET A 20 3.18 13.05 -21.38
C MET A 20 3.88 14.18 -22.14
N VAL A 21 3.71 15.38 -21.62
CA VAL A 21 4.23 16.62 -22.19
C VAL A 21 5.66 16.81 -21.69
N PHE A 22 6.64 16.54 -22.57
CA PHE A 22 8.04 16.82 -22.32
C PHE A 22 8.49 18.08 -23.07
N TRP A 23 9.45 18.80 -22.49
CA TRP A 23 10.20 19.78 -23.26
C TRP A 23 11.29 19.05 -24.03
N LEU A 24 11.32 19.23 -25.34
CA LEU A 24 12.25 18.57 -26.25
C LEU A 24 12.93 19.64 -27.10
N PRO A 25 14.20 19.47 -27.48
CA PRO A 25 14.88 20.43 -28.34
C PRO A 25 14.40 20.39 -29.80
N PHE A 26 13.47 19.50 -30.15
CA PHE A 26 12.89 19.32 -31.48
C PHE A 26 11.36 19.26 -31.43
N ASP A 27 10.71 19.51 -32.56
CA ASP A 27 9.26 19.38 -32.69
C ASP A 27 8.85 17.89 -32.75
N ASP A 28 8.11 17.45 -31.73
CA ASP A 28 7.57 16.10 -31.58
C ASP A 28 6.19 15.95 -32.23
N THR A 29 5.66 16.99 -32.87
CA THR A 29 4.36 16.96 -33.55
C THR A 29 4.47 16.61 -35.04
N VAL A 30 5.69 16.64 -35.58
CA VAL A 30 6.00 16.41 -37.00
C VAL A 30 6.55 14.97 -37.21
N PRO A 31 6.09 14.23 -38.24
CA PRO A 31 6.70 12.96 -38.63
C PRO A 31 8.17 13.15 -39.09
N PRO A 32 9.11 12.23 -38.78
CA PRO A 32 8.95 10.95 -38.09
C PRO A 32 9.00 11.01 -36.55
N ASN A 33 9.44 12.14 -35.99
CA ASN A 33 9.66 12.31 -34.54
C ASN A 33 8.41 12.01 -33.71
N TYR A 34 7.23 12.38 -34.21
CA TYR A 34 5.96 12.10 -33.57
C TYR A 34 5.76 10.61 -33.28
N TYR A 35 5.97 9.74 -34.28
CA TYR A 35 5.76 8.31 -34.11
C TYR A 35 6.77 7.70 -33.13
N PHE A 36 8.03 8.12 -33.22
CA PHE A 36 9.08 7.68 -32.30
C PHE A 36 8.74 8.07 -30.85
N MET A 37 8.36 9.33 -30.61
CA MET A 37 8.01 9.82 -29.28
C MET A 37 6.71 9.21 -28.75
N ALA A 38 5.75 8.91 -29.63
CA ALA A 38 4.52 8.19 -29.25
C ALA A 38 4.84 6.77 -28.73
N ILE A 39 5.71 6.03 -29.43
CA ILE A 39 6.15 4.70 -29.00
C ILE A 39 6.88 4.79 -27.65
N LEU A 40 7.79 5.75 -27.50
CA LEU A 40 8.52 5.97 -26.25
C LEU A 40 7.57 6.30 -25.09
N ASN A 41 6.54 7.13 -25.32
CA ASN A 41 5.53 7.49 -24.33
C ASN A 41 4.74 6.26 -23.86
N ILE A 42 4.27 5.45 -24.81
CA ILE A 42 3.53 4.22 -24.51
C ILE A 42 4.41 3.25 -23.74
N TYR A 43 5.66 3.05 -24.17
CA TYR A 43 6.63 2.20 -23.49
C TYR A 43 6.89 2.66 -22.06
N ALA A 44 7.16 3.95 -21.86
CA ALA A 44 7.39 4.52 -20.53
C ALA A 44 6.15 4.38 -19.63
N LEU A 45 4.95 4.62 -20.16
CA LEU A 45 3.70 4.45 -19.42
C LEU A 45 3.50 3.00 -18.98
N VAL A 46 3.71 2.03 -19.88
CA VAL A 46 3.57 0.61 -19.58
C VAL A 46 4.62 0.18 -18.55
N LEU A 47 5.89 0.55 -18.74
CA LEU A 47 6.98 0.20 -17.83
C LEU A 47 6.74 0.77 -16.43
N THR A 48 6.40 2.06 -16.31
CA THR A 48 6.11 2.69 -15.02
C THR A 48 4.90 2.07 -14.34
N SER A 49 3.86 1.72 -15.10
CA SER A 49 2.67 1.04 -14.58
C SER A 49 2.98 -0.35 -14.03
N ILE A 50 3.81 -1.14 -14.74
CA ILE A 50 4.25 -2.46 -14.29
C ILE A 50 5.09 -2.34 -13.00
N LEU A 51 6.06 -1.43 -12.98
CA LEU A 51 6.91 -1.22 -11.81
C LEU A 51 6.10 -0.75 -10.59
N ALA A 52 5.19 0.21 -10.78
CA ALA A 52 4.31 0.70 -9.73
C ALA A 52 3.38 -0.40 -9.19
N THR A 53 2.79 -1.19 -10.09
CA THR A 53 1.91 -2.31 -9.71
C THR A 53 2.69 -3.41 -9.00
N GLY A 54 3.88 -3.77 -9.48
CA GLY A 54 4.73 -4.78 -8.85
C GLY A 54 5.10 -4.40 -7.41
N LEU A 55 5.42 -3.13 -7.16
CA LEU A 55 5.71 -2.65 -5.81
C LEU A 55 4.50 -2.79 -4.86
N ILE A 56 3.28 -2.61 -5.35
CA ILE A 56 2.05 -2.77 -4.57
C ILE A 56 1.75 -4.25 -4.34
N SER A 57 1.70 -5.02 -5.43
CA SER A 57 1.39 -6.45 -5.43
C SER A 57 2.33 -7.25 -4.53
N ASN A 58 3.62 -6.89 -4.48
CA ASN A 58 4.58 -7.57 -3.61
C ASN A 58 4.20 -7.44 -2.13
N THR A 59 3.77 -6.26 -1.68
CA THR A 59 3.39 -6.06 -0.26
C THR A 59 2.16 -6.90 0.08
N SER A 60 1.13 -6.84 -0.77
CA SER A 60 -0.09 -7.62 -0.58
C SER A 60 0.14 -9.12 -0.65
N ALA A 61 1.00 -9.59 -1.57
CA ALA A 61 1.37 -11.00 -1.68
C ALA A 61 2.05 -11.50 -0.40
N PHE A 62 3.05 -10.77 0.12
CA PHE A 62 3.70 -11.13 1.38
C PHE A 62 2.71 -11.14 2.56
N SER A 63 1.81 -10.17 2.64
CA SER A 63 0.78 -10.12 3.68
C SER A 63 -0.15 -11.33 3.65
N ILE A 64 -0.62 -11.71 2.46
CA ILE A 64 -1.48 -12.90 2.28
C ILE A 64 -0.71 -14.17 2.65
N HIS A 65 0.56 -14.27 2.25
CA HIS A 65 1.40 -15.41 2.63
C HIS A 65 1.60 -15.51 4.15
N ILE A 66 1.89 -14.39 4.83
CA ILE A 66 2.03 -14.35 6.29
C ILE A 66 0.72 -14.77 6.97
N ARG A 67 -0.43 -14.23 6.53
CA ARG A 67 -1.75 -14.64 7.04
C ARG A 67 -1.99 -16.12 6.82
N GLY A 68 -1.68 -16.65 5.64
CA GLY A 68 -1.79 -18.08 5.34
C GLY A 68 -0.97 -18.95 6.30
N GLN A 69 0.28 -18.54 6.61
CA GLN A 69 1.12 -19.25 7.58
C GLN A 69 0.51 -19.22 8.98
N TYR A 70 -0.07 -18.09 9.41
CA TYR A 70 -0.80 -18.02 10.67
C TYR A 70 -2.01 -18.95 10.72
N THR A 71 -2.81 -19.00 9.66
CA THR A 71 -3.94 -19.94 9.55
C THR A 71 -3.46 -21.39 9.63
N MET A 72 -2.35 -21.73 8.96
CA MET A 72 -1.78 -23.07 9.03
C MET A 72 -1.31 -23.41 10.45
N LEU A 73 -0.71 -22.45 11.18
CA LEU A 73 -0.32 -22.64 12.58
C LEU A 73 -1.53 -22.81 13.49
N ALA A 74 -2.59 -22.03 13.29
CA ALA A 74 -3.85 -22.16 14.02
C ALA A 74 -4.45 -23.56 13.84
N LEU A 75 -4.53 -24.06 12.61
CA LEU A 75 -5.03 -25.41 12.31
C LEU A 75 -4.12 -26.52 12.88
N GLN A 76 -2.80 -26.33 12.85
CA GLN A 76 -1.86 -27.25 13.48
C GLN A 76 -2.03 -27.30 15.00
N LEU A 77 -2.33 -26.15 15.62
CA LEU A 77 -2.59 -26.06 17.05
C LEU A 77 -3.88 -26.78 17.44
N GLU A 78 -4.97 -26.57 16.70
CA GLU A 78 -6.24 -27.25 16.93
C GLU A 78 -6.12 -28.79 16.81
N ARG A 79 -5.27 -29.26 15.89
CA ARG A 79 -4.99 -30.69 15.68
C ARG A 79 -3.87 -31.24 16.57
N SER A 80 -3.29 -30.43 17.44
CA SER A 80 -2.14 -30.85 18.25
C SER A 80 -2.57 -31.82 19.35
N THR A 81 -2.04 -33.04 19.27
CA THR A 81 -2.28 -34.13 20.24
C THR A 81 -1.07 -34.38 21.15
N SER A 82 0.08 -33.77 20.88
CA SER A 82 1.33 -34.01 21.59
C SER A 82 2.07 -32.71 21.94
N ALA A 83 2.89 -32.75 22.99
CA ALA A 83 3.71 -31.62 23.41
C ALA A 83 4.84 -31.29 22.42
N SER A 84 5.29 -32.27 21.60
CA SER A 84 6.29 -32.03 20.55
C SER A 84 5.74 -31.15 19.44
N HIS A 85 4.49 -31.37 19.01
CA HIS A 85 3.85 -30.53 18.00
C HIS A 85 3.73 -29.06 18.46
N LEU A 86 3.51 -28.83 19.75
CA LEU A 86 3.48 -27.49 20.31
C LEU A 86 4.84 -26.78 20.17
N HIS A 87 5.94 -27.50 20.41
CA HIS A 87 7.29 -26.95 20.24
C HIS A 87 7.52 -26.52 18.78
N ASP A 88 7.13 -27.35 17.82
CA ASP A 88 7.26 -27.03 16.39
C ASP A 88 6.41 -25.82 15.99
N ILE A 89 5.19 -25.69 16.52
CA ILE A 89 4.32 -24.53 16.29
C ILE A 89 4.99 -23.25 16.82
N ILE A 90 5.59 -23.30 18.00
CA ILE A 90 6.27 -22.15 18.60
C ILE A 90 7.49 -21.75 17.76
N GLN A 91 8.30 -22.73 17.34
CA GLN A 91 9.45 -22.45 16.47
C GLN A 91 9.01 -21.79 15.16
N LYS A 92 7.99 -22.34 14.50
CA LYS A 92 7.44 -21.75 13.26
C LYS A 92 6.87 -20.35 13.49
N HIS A 93 6.17 -20.11 14.60
CA HIS A 93 5.69 -18.79 14.97
C HIS A 93 6.86 -17.80 15.15
N GLN A 94 7.92 -18.18 15.86
CA GLN A 94 9.12 -17.35 16.00
C GLN A 94 9.80 -17.06 14.66
N HIS A 95 9.90 -18.05 13.77
CA HIS A 95 10.40 -17.83 12.41
C HIS A 95 9.53 -16.83 11.63
N LEU A 96 8.21 -16.90 11.78
CA LEU A 96 7.28 -15.98 11.13
C LEU A 96 7.40 -14.56 11.69
N LEU A 97 7.57 -14.40 13.01
CA LEU A 97 7.87 -13.11 13.64
C LEU A 97 9.17 -12.52 13.07
N HIS A 98 10.24 -13.30 13.03
CA HIS A 98 11.54 -12.85 12.50
C HIS A 98 11.48 -12.50 11.01
N PHE A 99 10.77 -13.30 10.21
CA PHE A 99 10.54 -13.02 8.81
C PHE A 99 9.78 -11.70 8.63
N ARG A 100 8.72 -11.49 9.40
CA ARG A 100 7.94 -10.25 9.41
C ARG A 100 8.80 -9.05 9.78
N ASP A 101 9.65 -9.16 10.80
CA ASP A 101 10.50 -8.04 11.24
C ASP A 101 11.53 -7.66 10.17
N LYS A 102 12.13 -8.66 9.51
CA LYS A 102 13.00 -8.43 8.35
C LYS A 102 12.25 -7.79 7.18
N LEU A 103 11.05 -8.27 6.88
CA LEU A 103 10.20 -7.72 5.83
C LEU A 103 9.84 -6.26 6.14
N ALA A 104 9.45 -5.97 7.37
CA ALA A 104 9.14 -4.62 7.83
C ALA A 104 10.35 -3.69 7.72
N ALA A 105 11.54 -4.15 8.09
CA ALA A 105 12.77 -3.37 7.95
C ALA A 105 13.11 -3.04 6.49
N VAL A 106 12.99 -4.02 5.58
CA VAL A 106 13.21 -3.81 4.14
C VAL A 106 12.16 -2.88 3.53
N LEU A 107 10.90 -3.00 3.96
CA LEU A 107 9.81 -2.19 3.44
C LEU A 107 9.68 -0.82 4.10
N ALA A 108 10.30 -0.56 5.26
CA ALA A 108 10.09 0.66 6.04
C ALA A 108 10.29 1.95 5.21
N ASN A 109 11.42 2.04 4.50
CA ASN A 109 11.72 3.19 3.65
C ASN A 109 10.75 3.30 2.46
N THR A 110 10.41 2.16 1.85
CA THR A 110 9.47 2.09 0.72
C THR A 110 8.05 2.49 1.15
N CYS A 111 7.61 2.08 2.34
CA CYS A 111 6.31 2.42 2.91
C CYS A 111 6.18 3.92 3.17
N LEU A 112 7.22 4.55 3.74
CA LEU A 112 7.26 5.99 3.97
C LEU A 112 7.15 6.76 2.64
N LEU A 113 7.97 6.38 1.66
CA LEU A 113 7.97 7.01 0.35
C LEU A 113 6.61 6.87 -0.34
N LYS A 114 6.01 5.68 -0.29
CA LYS A 114 4.66 5.41 -0.84
C LYS A 114 3.60 6.26 -0.16
N ALA A 115 3.59 6.30 1.18
CA ALA A 115 2.62 7.10 1.93
C ALA A 115 2.71 8.58 1.54
N PHE A 116 3.92 9.12 1.43
CA PHE A 116 4.14 10.50 0.99
C PHE A 116 3.65 10.75 -0.45
N ILE A 117 4.04 9.89 -1.39
CA ILE A 117 3.64 10.01 -2.81
C ILE A 117 2.12 9.93 -2.96
N TYR A 118 1.44 9.01 -2.27
CA TYR A 118 -0.01 8.89 -2.35
C TYR A 118 -0.72 10.13 -1.80
N ASN A 119 -0.29 10.66 -0.65
CA ASN A 119 -0.84 11.90 -0.08
C ASN A 119 -0.71 13.09 -1.05
N LEU A 120 0.50 13.28 -1.59
CA LEU A 120 0.78 14.37 -2.52
C LEU A 120 -0.06 14.23 -3.79
N THR A 121 -0.09 13.03 -4.37
CA THR A 121 -0.81 12.78 -5.63
C THR A 121 -2.32 12.90 -5.43
N MET A 122 -2.89 12.43 -4.32
CA MET A 122 -4.31 12.62 -4.00
C MET A 122 -4.67 14.11 -3.88
N THR A 123 -3.85 14.88 -3.17
CA THR A 123 -4.06 16.33 -2.99
C THR A 123 -3.99 17.07 -4.33
N LEU A 124 -3.01 16.74 -5.17
CA LEU A 124 -2.85 17.34 -6.50
C LEU A 124 -4.01 16.96 -7.44
N SER A 125 -4.47 15.70 -7.41
CA SER A 125 -5.61 15.25 -8.21
C SER A 125 -6.91 15.97 -7.81
N LEU A 126 -7.18 16.13 -6.51
CA LEU A 126 -8.33 16.91 -6.01
C LEU A 126 -8.25 18.38 -6.44
N TYR A 127 -7.07 18.99 -6.33
CA TYR A 127 -6.83 20.35 -6.77
C TYR A 127 -7.08 20.51 -8.28
N GLN A 128 -6.52 19.62 -9.10
CA GLN A 128 -6.73 19.63 -10.54
C GLN A 128 -8.20 19.43 -10.89
N LEU A 129 -8.90 18.52 -10.22
CA LEU A 129 -10.32 18.29 -10.43
C LEU A 129 -11.16 19.54 -10.13
N SER A 130 -10.85 20.28 -9.06
CA SER A 130 -11.53 21.53 -8.73
C SER A 130 -11.25 22.69 -9.69
N SER A 131 -10.17 22.61 -10.48
CA SER A 131 -9.87 23.63 -11.49
C SER A 131 -10.65 23.45 -12.80
N VAL A 132 -11.30 22.29 -12.98
CA VAL A 132 -12.06 21.96 -14.18
C VAL A 132 -13.46 22.56 -14.08
N LYS A 133 -13.79 23.48 -15.00
CA LYS A 133 -15.07 24.20 -15.03
C LYS A 133 -16.22 23.43 -15.72
N THR A 134 -15.90 22.51 -16.64
CA THR A 134 -16.88 21.74 -17.42
C THR A 134 -16.51 20.26 -17.45
N VAL A 135 -17.51 19.38 -17.47
CA VAL A 135 -17.30 17.93 -17.55
C VAL A 135 -16.83 17.57 -18.96
N ASN A 136 -15.51 17.52 -19.14
CA ASN A 136 -14.85 17.15 -20.39
C ASN A 136 -14.06 15.84 -20.21
N GLN A 137 -13.48 15.31 -21.30
CA GLN A 137 -12.60 14.13 -21.26
C GLN A 137 -11.49 14.23 -20.19
N ARG A 138 -10.93 15.43 -19.99
CA ARG A 138 -9.94 15.71 -18.94
C ARG A 138 -10.49 15.51 -17.52
N ALA A 139 -11.75 15.87 -17.27
CA ALA A 139 -12.40 15.64 -15.98
C ALA A 139 -12.47 14.14 -15.68
N PHE A 140 -12.88 13.35 -16.68
CA PHE A 140 -12.97 11.89 -16.55
C PHE A 140 -11.60 11.25 -16.27
N GLN A 141 -10.55 11.67 -16.98
CA GLN A 141 -9.18 11.20 -16.73
C GLN A 141 -8.72 11.49 -15.29
N LEU A 142 -9.00 12.68 -14.77
CA LEU A 142 -8.63 13.06 -13.39
C LEU A 142 -9.42 12.28 -12.34
N ILE A 143 -10.73 12.06 -12.56
CA ILE A 143 -11.56 11.23 -11.68
C ILE A 143 -11.03 9.80 -11.67
N PHE A 144 -10.76 9.22 -12.84
CA PHE A 144 -10.21 7.88 -12.96
C PHE A 144 -8.86 7.76 -12.24
N GLN A 145 -7.95 8.71 -12.47
CA GLN A 145 -6.65 8.75 -11.78
C GLN A 145 -6.83 8.82 -10.26
N TYR A 146 -7.74 9.66 -9.76
CA TYR A 146 -8.02 9.77 -8.33
C TYR A 146 -8.53 8.46 -7.74
N VAL A 147 -9.49 7.80 -8.40
CA VAL A 147 -10.04 6.51 -7.97
C VAL A 147 -8.97 5.42 -7.97
N VAL A 148 -8.12 5.36 -8.99
CA VAL A 148 -7.01 4.39 -9.05
C VAL A 148 -6.05 4.58 -7.88
N ILE A 149 -5.63 5.83 -7.61
CA ILE A 149 -4.74 6.13 -6.48
C ILE A 149 -5.40 5.74 -5.14
N LEU A 150 -6.69 6.03 -5.00
CA LEU A 150 -7.46 5.66 -3.81
C LEU A 150 -7.47 4.15 -3.59
N ILE A 151 -7.74 3.37 -4.64
CA ILE A 151 -7.72 1.89 -4.59
C ILE A 151 -6.31 1.39 -4.25
N MET A 152 -5.27 1.96 -4.85
CA MET A 152 -3.88 1.57 -4.56
C MET A 152 -3.51 1.83 -3.09
N PHE A 153 -3.87 3.00 -2.57
CA PHE A 153 -3.59 3.34 -1.18
C PHE A 153 -4.42 2.48 -0.21
N TYR A 154 -5.69 2.23 -0.52
CA TYR A 154 -6.54 1.29 0.24
C TYR A 154 -5.91 -0.10 0.28
N SER A 155 -5.52 -0.65 -0.87
CA SER A 155 -4.90 -1.98 -0.99
C SER A 155 -3.61 -2.10 -0.17
N PHE A 156 -2.80 -1.03 -0.17
CA PHE A 156 -1.62 -0.94 0.67
C PHE A 156 -1.97 -1.00 2.16
N THR A 157 -3.00 -0.26 2.61
CA THR A 157 -3.44 -0.31 4.01
C THR A 157 -4.05 -1.65 4.41
N THR A 158 -4.88 -2.24 3.54
CA THR A 158 -5.44 -3.59 3.73
C THR A 158 -4.35 -4.63 3.89
N SER A 159 -3.22 -4.49 3.20
CA SER A 159 -2.10 -5.43 3.32
C SER A 159 -1.52 -5.46 4.74
N SER A 160 -1.49 -4.33 5.44
CA SER A 160 -1.06 -4.27 6.84
C SER A 160 -2.09 -4.91 7.78
N GLU A 161 -3.37 -4.64 7.55
CA GLU A 161 -4.49 -5.20 8.33
C GLU A 161 -4.57 -6.73 8.19
N VAL A 162 -4.32 -7.27 6.99
CA VAL A 162 -4.28 -8.71 6.71
C VAL A 162 -3.20 -9.43 7.53
N ILE A 163 -2.06 -8.78 7.80
CA ILE A 163 -1.01 -9.33 8.67
C ILE A 163 -1.49 -9.39 10.12
N ASP A 164 -2.16 -8.33 10.58
CA ASP A 164 -2.72 -8.23 11.93
C ASP A 164 -3.82 -9.29 12.15
N GLU A 165 -4.73 -9.43 11.19
CA GLU A 165 -5.80 -10.43 11.18
C GLU A 165 -5.23 -11.85 11.26
N GLY A 166 -4.12 -12.14 10.56
CA GLY A 166 -3.43 -13.42 10.67
C GLY A 166 -3.04 -13.75 12.11
N ASN A 167 -2.47 -12.78 12.82
CA ASN A 167 -2.10 -12.94 14.22
C ASN A 167 -3.33 -13.11 15.14
N ASP A 168 -4.44 -12.41 14.85
CA ASP A 168 -5.71 -12.57 15.57
C ASP A 168 -6.32 -13.97 15.39
N ILE A 169 -6.20 -14.58 14.19
CA ILE A 169 -6.63 -15.96 13.93
C ILE A 169 -5.88 -16.94 14.85
N LEU A 170 -4.55 -16.80 14.94
CA LEU A 170 -3.74 -17.63 15.82
C LEU A 170 -4.11 -17.41 17.30
N TYR A 171 -4.32 -16.15 17.71
CA TYR A 171 -4.79 -15.84 19.05
C TYR A 171 -6.16 -16.47 19.37
N GLY A 172 -7.09 -16.43 18.42
CA GLY A 172 -8.39 -17.07 18.51
C GLY A 172 -8.28 -18.58 18.74
N ALA A 173 -7.42 -19.25 17.97
CA ALA A 173 -7.15 -20.69 18.11
C ALA A 173 -6.49 -21.04 19.45
N ILE A 174 -5.56 -20.21 19.94
CA ILE A 174 -4.96 -20.35 21.27
C ILE A 174 -6.01 -20.24 22.36
N ARG A 175 -6.97 -19.32 22.22
CA ARG A 175 -8.03 -19.10 23.21
C ARG A 175 -9.06 -20.24 23.23
N SER A 176 -9.40 -20.80 22.07
CA SER A 176 -10.34 -21.92 21.97
C SER A 176 -9.73 -23.26 22.39
N TYR A 177 -8.41 -23.40 22.31
CA TYR A 177 -7.71 -24.62 22.67
C TYR A 177 -7.76 -24.89 24.18
N LYS A 178 -8.31 -26.05 24.58
CA LYS A 178 -8.48 -26.46 25.99
C LYS A 178 -7.21 -27.05 26.60
N TRP A 179 -6.13 -26.26 26.60
CA TRP A 179 -4.80 -26.66 27.10
C TRP A 179 -4.82 -27.16 28.56
N TYR A 180 -5.71 -26.63 29.41
CA TYR A 180 -5.85 -27.01 30.82
C TYR A 180 -6.42 -28.41 31.03
N SER A 181 -7.13 -28.96 30.04
CA SER A 181 -7.66 -30.33 30.08
C SER A 181 -6.79 -31.32 29.30
N ALA A 182 -5.75 -30.84 28.61
CA ALA A 182 -4.90 -31.68 27.78
C ALA A 182 -3.93 -32.47 28.65
N ARG A 183 -4.05 -33.81 28.64
CA ARG A 183 -3.27 -34.73 29.48
C ARG A 183 -1.76 -34.70 29.20
N HIS A 184 -1.36 -34.15 28.06
CA HIS A 184 0.02 -34.07 27.58
C HIS A 184 0.69 -32.72 27.87
N PHE A 185 0.00 -31.81 28.57
CA PHE A 185 0.48 -30.46 28.85
C PHE A 185 1.21 -30.41 30.19
N ASP A 186 2.54 -30.53 30.13
CA ASP A 186 3.39 -30.33 31.30
C ASP A 186 3.43 -28.86 31.74
N ARG A 187 3.90 -28.62 32.98
CA ARG A 187 4.08 -27.27 33.55
C ARG A 187 4.96 -26.36 32.67
N ARG A 188 5.93 -26.92 31.92
CA ARG A 188 6.73 -26.16 30.96
C ARG A 188 5.92 -25.77 29.73
N ALA A 189 5.17 -26.71 29.14
CA ALA A 189 4.31 -26.45 27.99
C ALA A 189 3.26 -25.38 28.30
N ALA A 190 2.66 -25.42 29.49
CA ALA A 190 1.72 -24.40 29.97
C ALA A 190 2.34 -22.99 30.03
N LYS A 191 3.57 -22.87 30.56
CA LYS A 191 4.29 -21.58 30.57
C LYS A 191 4.57 -21.07 29.16
N THR A 192 5.02 -21.95 28.26
CA THR A 192 5.32 -21.54 26.88
C THR A 192 4.06 -21.14 26.13
N PHE A 193 2.95 -21.83 26.38
CA PHE A 193 1.64 -21.47 25.82
C PHE A 193 1.19 -20.10 26.31
N GLN A 194 1.33 -19.79 27.60
CA GLN A 194 1.06 -18.45 28.15
C GLN A 194 1.92 -17.36 27.51
N LEU A 195 3.21 -17.64 27.26
CA LEU A 195 4.09 -16.72 26.54
C LEU A 195 3.61 -16.50 25.10
N LEU A 196 3.24 -17.57 24.40
CA LEU A 196 2.67 -17.49 23.05
C LEU A 196 1.39 -16.65 23.02
N THR A 197 0.46 -16.86 23.97
CA THR A 197 -0.75 -16.04 24.12
C THR A 197 -0.40 -14.57 24.30
N ARG A 198 0.63 -14.25 25.11
CA ARG A 198 1.06 -12.87 25.33
C ARG A 198 1.68 -12.24 24.08
N MET A 199 2.42 -13.02 23.28
CA MET A 199 2.99 -12.52 22.03
C MET A 199 1.91 -12.25 20.98
N CYS A 200 0.93 -13.16 20.85
CA CYS A 200 -0.16 -13.01 19.89
C CYS A 200 -1.13 -11.87 20.25
N ARG A 201 -1.11 -11.34 21.48
CA ARG A 201 -1.90 -10.14 21.85
C ARG A 201 -1.34 -8.82 21.33
N LYS A 202 -0.09 -8.81 20.86
CA LYS A 202 0.52 -7.58 20.33
C LYS A 202 0.13 -7.40 18.87
N PRO A 203 -0.35 -6.22 18.47
CA PRO A 203 -0.68 -5.97 17.07
C PRO A 203 0.58 -6.11 16.20
N MET A 204 0.42 -6.74 15.05
CA MET A 204 1.53 -7.09 14.15
C MET A 204 1.61 -6.20 12.91
N ARG A 205 0.85 -5.11 12.92
CA ARG A 205 0.74 -4.10 11.86
C ARG A 205 2.09 -3.61 11.37
N LEU A 206 2.18 -3.28 10.08
CA LEU A 206 3.36 -2.65 9.53
C LEU A 206 3.47 -1.22 10.06
N ILE A 207 4.55 -0.95 10.79
CA ILE A 207 4.85 0.36 11.36
C ILE A 207 5.99 0.97 10.55
N TYR A 208 5.89 2.25 10.23
CA TYR A 208 6.96 3.02 9.58
C TYR A 208 7.26 4.28 10.38
N TYR A 209 8.30 5.01 9.99
CA TYR A 209 8.80 6.19 10.73
C TYR A 209 9.38 5.84 12.11
N GLY A 210 10.23 4.82 12.19
CA GLY A 210 10.88 4.44 13.44
C GLY A 210 9.94 3.95 14.55
N GLY A 211 8.70 3.58 14.20
CA GLY A 211 7.72 3.04 15.14
C GLY A 211 6.57 3.98 15.51
N THR A 212 6.42 5.13 14.86
CA THR A 212 5.42 6.15 15.27
C THR A 212 4.12 6.12 14.48
N VAL A 213 4.10 5.58 13.25
CA VAL A 213 2.90 5.58 12.40
C VAL A 213 2.55 4.17 11.95
N ASP A 214 1.39 3.70 12.41
CA ASP A 214 0.82 2.40 12.01
C ASP A 214 0.06 2.53 10.69
N ILE A 215 0.35 1.62 9.75
CA ILE A 215 -0.46 1.48 8.53
C ILE A 215 -1.72 0.71 8.90
N CYS A 216 -2.84 1.42 8.95
CA CYS A 216 -4.16 0.88 9.27
C CYS A 216 -5.26 1.71 8.59
N TYR A 217 -6.51 1.24 8.65
CA TYR A 217 -7.65 2.00 8.10
C TYR A 217 -7.81 3.38 8.75
N HIS A 218 -7.41 3.53 10.01
CA HIS A 218 -7.40 4.84 10.67
C HIS A 218 -6.41 5.81 9.99
N SER A 219 -5.21 5.33 9.66
CA SER A 219 -4.21 6.12 8.92
C SER A 219 -4.69 6.48 7.50
N PHE A 220 -5.41 5.56 6.84
CA PHE A 220 -6.03 5.81 5.54
C PHE A 220 -7.02 6.98 5.60
N LEU A 221 -7.93 6.95 6.57
CA LEU A 221 -8.91 8.02 6.78
C LEU A 221 -8.24 9.33 7.19
N ALA A 222 -7.19 9.29 8.02
CA ALA A 222 -6.44 10.47 8.41
C ALA A 222 -5.79 11.15 7.20
N VAL A 223 -5.16 10.36 6.32
CA VAL A 223 -4.57 10.83 5.06
C VAL A 223 -5.61 11.42 4.12
N LEU A 224 -6.79 10.79 3.98
CA LEU A 224 -7.86 11.34 3.16
C LEU A 224 -8.39 12.67 3.69
N LYS A 225 -8.63 12.76 5.00
CA LYS A 225 -9.05 14.01 5.65
C LYS A 225 -8.00 15.09 5.47
N PHE A 226 -6.73 14.76 5.68
CA PHE A 226 -5.62 15.69 5.50
C PHE A 226 -5.51 16.19 4.06
N SER A 227 -5.61 15.29 3.08
CA SER A 227 -5.60 15.63 1.64
C SER A 227 -6.76 16.57 1.29
N PHE A 228 -7.96 16.34 1.85
CA PHE A 228 -9.12 17.22 1.67
C PHE A 228 -8.95 18.59 2.37
N SER A 229 -8.36 18.62 3.56
CA SER A 229 -8.03 19.88 4.26
C SER A 229 -7.01 20.71 3.47
N LEU A 230 -5.92 20.10 3.01
CA LEU A 230 -4.93 20.77 2.15
C LEU A 230 -5.57 21.30 0.87
N PHE A 231 -6.41 20.49 0.23
CA PHE A 231 -7.19 20.91 -0.92
C PHE A 231 -8.03 22.18 -0.63
N THR A 232 -8.73 22.19 0.51
CA THR A 232 -9.58 23.33 0.91
C THR A 232 -8.75 24.60 1.11
N ILE A 233 -7.60 24.49 1.77
CA ILE A 233 -6.66 25.60 1.97
C ILE A 233 -6.14 26.13 0.63
N LEU A 234 -5.71 25.23 -0.26
CA LEU A 234 -5.22 25.60 -1.60
C LEU A 234 -6.30 26.36 -2.38
N LYS A 235 -7.54 25.86 -2.35
CA LYS A 235 -8.68 26.52 -3.00
C LYS A 235 -8.94 27.92 -2.44
N GLN A 236 -8.95 28.07 -1.12
CA GLN A 236 -9.17 29.36 -0.45
C GLN A 236 -8.04 30.37 -0.74
N SER A 237 -6.78 29.93 -0.70
CA SER A 237 -5.62 30.80 -0.94
C SER A 237 -5.60 31.42 -2.35
N ILE A 238 -6.23 30.75 -3.32
CA ILE A 238 -6.31 31.22 -4.70
C ILE A 238 -7.53 32.12 -4.93
N HIS A 239 -8.64 31.91 -4.21
CA HIS A 239 -9.79 32.84 -4.27
C HIS A 239 -9.55 34.13 -3.49
N ALA A 240 -8.59 34.14 -2.56
CA ALA A 240 -8.18 35.34 -1.83
C ALA A 240 -7.21 36.25 -2.62
N LYS A 241 -6.80 35.85 -3.83
CA LYS A 241 -6.01 36.64 -4.79
C LYS A 241 -6.85 36.96 -6.01
#